data_AF-A0A378BDC0-F1
#
_entry.id   AF-A0A378BDC0-F1
#
_cell.length_a   1.000
_cell.length_b   1.000
_cell.length_c   1.000
_cell.angle_alpha   90.00
_cell.angle_beta   90.00
_cell.angle_gamma   90.00
#
_symmetry.space_group_name_H-M   'P 1'
#
loop_
_entity.id
_entity.type
_entity.pdbx_description
1 polymer ?
#
loop_
_entity_poly.entity_id
_entity_poly.type
_entity_poly.pdbx_seq_one_letter_code
_entity_poly.pdbx_strand_id
1 'polypeptide(L)'
;MKWYPWLRPSFEQLVGSYQAGRGHHALLLQSLNGMGGEALIYALCRFLMCRQPEGHKSCGHCHSCQLMQAGTHPDYYALSPEKGKSALGIDAVRDVNEKLYEHARLGGAKVVWISDAALLTDAAANALLKTLEEPRRIPGSSSPARSRRVC
;
A
#
# COMPACT_ATOMS: atom_id res chain seq x y z
N MET A 1 13.00 -10.59 1.61
CA MET A 1 11.64 -11.01 1.26
C MET A 1 11.70 -11.97 0.07
N LYS A 2 11.03 -13.13 0.13
CA LYS A 2 11.11 -14.18 -0.90
C LYS A 2 9.80 -14.28 -1.67
N TRP A 3 9.88 -14.29 -3.01
CA TRP A 3 8.72 -14.52 -3.88
C TRP A 3 8.50 -16.02 -4.08
N TYR A 4 7.28 -16.50 -3.85
CA TYR A 4 6.93 -17.90 -4.00
C TYR A 4 6.02 -18.13 -5.21
N PRO A 5 6.15 -19.26 -5.93
CA PRO A 5 5.37 -19.52 -7.14
C PRO A 5 3.85 -19.49 -6.95
N TRP A 6 3.35 -19.92 -5.79
CA TRP A 6 1.91 -19.96 -5.48
C TRP A 6 1.27 -18.58 -5.29
N LEU A 7 2.06 -17.52 -5.13
CA LEU A 7 1.53 -16.15 -5.02
C LEU A 7 1.05 -15.60 -6.36
N ARG A 8 1.48 -16.19 -7.48
CA ARG A 8 1.25 -15.66 -8.83
C ARG A 8 -0.24 -15.55 -9.20
N PRO A 9 -1.10 -16.57 -9.01
CA PRO A 9 -2.51 -16.45 -9.38
C PRO A 9 -3.21 -15.33 -8.59
N SER A 10 -2.98 -15.26 -7.28
CA SER A 10 -3.56 -14.23 -6.42
C SER A 10 -3.06 -12.83 -6.80
N PHE A 11 -1.77 -12.69 -7.12
CA PHE A 11 -1.21 -11.43 -7.59
C PHE A 11 -1.82 -10.96 -8.91
N GLU A 12 -1.90 -11.84 -9.90
CA GLU A 12 -2.47 -11.52 -11.21
C GLU A 12 -3.95 -11.12 -11.10
N GLN A 13 -4.72 -11.78 -10.23
CA GLN A 13 -6.12 -11.42 -9.97
C GLN A 13 -6.25 -10.03 -9.32
N LEU A 14 -5.43 -9.74 -8.30
CA LEU A 14 -5.43 -8.44 -7.63
C LEU A 14 -5.04 -7.32 -8.61
N VAL A 15 -3.92 -7.50 -9.31
CA VAL A 15 -3.43 -6.52 -10.29
C VAL A 15 -4.44 -6.29 -11.41
N GLY A 16 -5.06 -7.35 -11.94
CA GLY A 16 -6.09 -7.23 -12.96
C GLY A 16 -7.29 -6.39 -12.49
N SER A 17 -7.72 -6.57 -11.24
CA SER A 17 -8.79 -5.74 -10.64
C SER A 17 -8.40 -4.27 -10.55
N TYR A 18 -7.16 -3.99 -10.13
CA TYR A 18 -6.60 -2.64 -10.05
C TYR A 18 -6.37 -1.97 -11.40
N GLN A 19 -6.04 -2.75 -12.45
CA GLN A 19 -5.92 -2.26 -13.83
C GLN A 19 -7.29 -1.95 -14.43
N ALA A 20 -8.29 -2.79 -14.16
CA ALA A 20 -9.66 -2.59 -14.61
C ALA A 20 -10.41 -1.50 -13.82
N GLY A 21 -9.74 -0.85 -12.87
CA GLY A 21 -10.31 0.22 -12.05
C GLY A 21 -11.36 -0.22 -11.03
N ARG A 22 -11.39 -1.51 -10.71
CA ARG A 22 -12.25 -2.11 -9.68
C ARG A 22 -11.49 -2.50 -8.42
N GLY A 23 -10.24 -2.07 -8.29
CA GLY A 23 -9.44 -2.33 -7.10
C GLY A 23 -10.00 -1.56 -5.90
N HIS A 24 -10.15 -2.25 -4.77
CA HIS A 24 -10.52 -1.62 -3.51
C HIS A 24 -9.37 -0.78 -2.95
N HIS A 25 -9.72 0.25 -2.18
CA HIS A 25 -8.77 1.16 -1.52
C HIS A 25 -8.32 0.69 -0.14
N ALA A 26 -8.76 -0.49 0.29
CA ALA A 26 -8.37 -1.12 1.54
C ALA A 26 -8.40 -2.63 1.28
N LEU A 27 -7.26 -3.30 1.46
CA LEU A 27 -7.13 -4.73 1.23
C LEU A 27 -6.59 -5.39 2.50
N LEU A 28 -7.40 -6.24 3.13
CA LEU A 28 -6.95 -7.09 4.20
C LEU A 28 -6.45 -8.42 3.62
N LEU A 29 -5.16 -8.69 3.80
CA LEU A 29 -4.58 -9.98 3.43
C LEU A 29 -4.45 -10.87 4.66
N GLN A 30 -5.18 -11.97 4.69
CA GLN A 30 -4.97 -13.03 5.68
C GLN A 30 -4.04 -14.08 5.10
N SER A 31 -2.94 -14.35 5.79
CA SER A 31 -1.95 -15.36 5.39
C SER A 31 -1.26 -15.97 6.60
N LEU A 32 -0.85 -17.22 6.51
CA LEU A 32 -0.02 -17.84 7.53
C LEU A 32 1.42 -17.31 7.43
N ASN A 33 2.10 -17.20 8.56
CA ASN A 33 3.51 -16.83 8.60
C ASN A 33 4.33 -17.77 7.70
N GLY A 34 5.17 -17.19 6.84
CA GLY A 34 6.00 -17.93 5.89
C GLY A 34 5.36 -18.22 4.52
N MET A 35 4.04 -18.00 4.34
CA MET A 35 3.37 -18.18 3.04
C MET A 35 3.69 -17.07 2.02
N GLY A 36 4.40 -16.02 2.43
CA GLY A 36 4.83 -14.93 1.56
C GLY A 36 3.80 -13.83 1.34
N GLY A 37 2.85 -13.65 2.26
CA GLY A 37 1.88 -12.55 2.22
C GLY A 37 2.54 -11.17 2.07
N GLU A 38 3.64 -10.93 2.81
CA GLU A 38 4.41 -9.69 2.67
C GLU A 38 4.96 -9.49 1.25
N ALA A 39 5.42 -10.56 0.60
CA ALA A 39 5.93 -10.51 -0.77
C ALA A 39 4.83 -10.17 -1.78
N LEU A 40 3.62 -10.70 -1.56
CA LEU A 40 2.46 -10.37 -2.36
C LEU A 40 2.05 -8.90 -2.21
N ILE A 41 1.97 -8.40 -0.97
CA ILE A 41 1.65 -6.99 -0.68
C ILE A 41 2.71 -6.08 -1.28
N TYR A 42 4.00 -6.36 -1.04
CA TYR A 42 5.07 -5.52 -1.55
C TYR A 42 5.10 -5.48 -3.09
N ALA A 43 4.84 -6.62 -3.76
CA ALA A 43 4.71 -6.65 -5.22
C ALA A 43 3.53 -5.80 -5.70
N LEU A 44 2.39 -5.85 -5.00
CA LEU A 44 1.24 -5.01 -5.29
C LEU A 44 1.59 -3.53 -5.08
N CYS A 45 2.16 -3.13 -3.94
CA CYS A 45 2.61 -1.77 -3.69
C CYS A 45 3.54 -1.27 -4.80
N ARG A 46 4.54 -2.08 -5.19
CA ARG A 46 5.46 -1.75 -6.29
C ARG A 46 4.74 -1.52 -7.61
N PHE A 47 3.73 -2.32 -7.92
CA PHE A 47 2.89 -2.14 -9.11
C PHE A 47 2.09 -0.83 -9.03
N LEU A 48 1.47 -0.54 -7.88
CA LEU A 48 0.65 0.67 -7.68
C LEU A 48 1.45 1.97 -7.71
N MET A 49 2.68 1.95 -7.20
CA MET A 49 3.57 3.11 -7.18
C MET A 49 4.26 3.34 -8.54
N CYS A 50 4.33 2.33 -9.40
CA CYS A 50 5.00 2.41 -10.70
C CYS A 50 4.33 3.45 -11.62
N ARG A 51 5.11 4.38 -12.18
CA ARG A 51 4.59 5.36 -13.15
C ARG A 51 4.35 4.76 -14.53
N GLN A 52 5.16 3.77 -14.91
CA GLN A 52 5.15 3.13 -16.22
C GLN A 52 5.07 1.60 -16.04
N PRO A 53 3.93 1.03 -15.61
CA PRO A 53 3.80 -0.42 -15.45
C PRO A 53 3.83 -1.13 -16.82
N GLU A 54 4.46 -2.31 -16.85
CA GLU A 54 4.56 -3.19 -18.02
C GLU A 54 3.69 -4.43 -17.80
N GLY A 55 2.47 -4.43 -18.34
CA GLY A 55 1.48 -5.44 -17.99
C GLY A 55 1.26 -5.47 -16.48
N HIS A 56 1.42 -6.64 -15.86
CA HIS A 56 1.27 -6.81 -14.39
C HIS A 56 2.53 -6.44 -13.59
N LYS A 57 3.61 -6.00 -14.23
CA LYS A 57 4.90 -5.76 -13.57
C LYS A 57 5.18 -4.27 -13.39
N SER A 58 5.89 -3.93 -12.31
CA SER A 58 6.56 -2.63 -12.20
C SER A 58 7.78 -2.61 -13.12
N CYS A 59 8.03 -1.53 -13.86
CA CYS A 59 9.14 -1.46 -14.82
C CYS A 59 10.54 -1.48 -14.18
N GLY A 60 10.66 -1.10 -12.91
CA GLY A 60 11.92 -1.16 -12.17
C GLY A 60 12.92 -0.05 -12.46
N HIS A 61 12.75 0.72 -13.55
CA HIS A 61 13.68 1.78 -13.95
C HIS A 61 13.14 3.21 -13.77
N CYS A 62 11.82 3.40 -13.59
CA CYS A 62 11.27 4.75 -13.36
C CYS A 62 11.66 5.29 -11.98
N HIS A 63 11.71 6.62 -11.82
CA HIS A 63 12.11 7.28 -10.56
C HIS A 63 11.36 6.76 -9.33
N SER A 64 10.03 6.55 -9.43
CA SER A 64 9.24 5.95 -8.34
C SER A 64 9.69 4.52 -8.01
N CYS A 65 9.96 3.68 -9.03
CA CYS A 65 10.46 2.34 -8.79
C CYS A 65 11.85 2.35 -8.12
N GLN A 66 12.73 3.27 -8.50
CA GLN A 66 14.05 3.44 -7.87
C GLN A 66 13.91 3.84 -6.40
N LEU A 67 13.03 4.80 -6.08
CA LEU A 67 12.76 5.19 -4.69
C LEU A 67 12.15 4.05 -3.86
N MET A 68 11.24 3.27 -4.45
CA MET A 68 10.69 2.08 -3.80
C MET A 68 11.75 1.00 -3.53
N GLN A 69 12.72 0.83 -4.43
CA GLN A 69 13.84 -0.09 -4.25
C GLN A 69 14.83 0.41 -3.18
N ALA A 70 15.05 1.72 -3.12
CA ALA A 70 15.87 2.37 -2.10
C ALA A 70 15.18 2.46 -0.72
N GLY A 71 13.86 2.21 -0.65
CA GLY A 71 13.09 2.34 0.58
C GLY A 71 12.80 3.79 1.01
N THR A 72 12.94 4.76 0.09
CA THR A 72 12.83 6.20 0.37
C THR A 72 11.66 6.86 -0.36
N HIS A 73 10.70 6.08 -0.84
CA HIS A 73 9.57 6.62 -1.58
C HIS A 73 8.68 7.50 -0.67
N PRO A 74 8.49 8.79 -0.98
CA PRO A 74 7.82 9.73 -0.08
C PRO A 74 6.33 9.43 0.13
N ASP A 75 5.69 8.84 -0.87
CA ASP A 75 4.26 8.49 -0.87
C ASP A 75 4.00 7.02 -0.48
N TYR A 76 4.99 6.31 0.09
CA TYR A 76 4.85 4.95 0.61
C TYR A 76 5.08 4.94 2.12
N TYR A 77 4.12 4.43 2.87
CA TYR A 77 4.15 4.45 4.33
C TYR A 77 4.04 3.03 4.87
N ALA A 78 5.12 2.52 5.46
CA ALA A 78 5.11 1.23 6.15
C ALA A 78 4.89 1.46 7.64
N LEU A 79 3.80 0.94 8.17
CA LEU A 79 3.41 0.96 9.57
C LEU A 79 3.74 -0.40 10.19
N SER A 80 4.73 -0.38 11.08
CA SER A 80 5.12 -1.52 11.91
C SER A 80 5.33 -1.04 13.35
N PRO A 81 5.20 -1.92 14.36
CA PRO A 81 5.56 -1.56 15.74
C PRO A 81 6.99 -1.03 15.82
N GLU A 82 7.22 -0.06 16.71
CA GLU A 82 8.56 0.43 16.99
C GLU A 82 9.43 -0.69 17.58
N LYS A 83 10.75 -0.59 17.40
CA LYS A 83 11.69 -1.55 17.97
C LYS A 83 11.51 -1.61 19.49
N GLY A 84 11.21 -2.81 20.00
CA GLY A 84 10.99 -3.07 21.43
C GLY A 84 9.53 -2.94 21.88
N LYS A 85 8.60 -2.56 20.99
CA LYS A 85 7.16 -2.56 21.28
C LYS A 85 6.48 -3.73 20.56
N SER A 86 5.48 -4.32 21.21
CA SER A 86 4.64 -5.39 20.65
C SER A 86 3.37 -4.87 19.99
N ALA A 87 3.06 -3.58 20.12
CA ALA A 87 1.84 -2.97 19.62
C ALA A 87 2.12 -1.71 18.78
N LEU A 88 1.23 -1.44 17.83
CA LEU A 88 1.21 -0.27 16.98
C LEU A 88 0.31 0.81 17.62
N GLY A 89 0.97 1.85 18.13
CA GLY A 89 0.33 2.95 18.84
C GLY A 89 -0.42 3.91 17.90
N ILE A 90 -1.34 4.67 18.50
CA ILE A 90 -2.17 5.65 17.78
C ILE A 90 -1.35 6.75 17.10
N ASP A 91 -0.25 7.19 17.70
CA ASP A 91 0.54 8.32 17.17
C ASP A 91 1.13 8.00 15.79
N ALA A 92 1.68 6.80 15.60
CA ALA A 92 2.18 6.36 14.30
C ALA A 92 1.08 6.35 13.21
N VAL A 93 -0.14 5.96 13.57
CA VAL A 93 -1.30 6.01 12.67
C VAL A 93 -1.68 7.46 12.35
N ARG A 94 -1.73 8.34 13.35
CA ARG A 94 -2.08 9.75 13.16
C ARG A 94 -1.09 10.47 12.25
N ASP A 95 0.21 10.24 12.46
CA ASP A 95 1.27 10.80 11.61
C ASP A 95 1.11 10.42 10.13
N VAL A 96 0.71 9.16 9.87
CA VAL A 96 0.45 8.71 8.49
C VAL A 96 -0.85 9.32 7.97
N ASN A 97 -1.92 9.34 8.77
CA ASN A 97 -3.19 9.94 8.36
C ASN A 97 -3.03 11.41 7.97
N GLU A 98 -2.27 12.20 8.72
CA GLU A 98 -1.96 13.60 8.38
C GLU A 98 -1.28 13.73 7.02
N LYS A 99 -0.25 12.91 6.76
CA LYS A 99 0.44 12.87 5.46
C LYS A 99 -0.46 12.36 4.34
N LEU A 100 -1.44 11.51 4.65
CA LEU A 100 -2.47 11.09 3.70
C LEU A 100 -3.44 12.22 3.33
N TYR A 101 -3.55 13.29 4.12
CA TYR A 101 -4.34 14.47 3.76
C TYR A 101 -3.61 15.46 2.85
N GLU A 102 -2.28 15.41 2.78
CA GLU A 102 -1.46 16.26 1.89
C GLU A 102 -1.58 15.84 0.40
N HIS A 103 -1.09 16.67 -0.53
CA HIS A 103 -0.93 16.23 -1.93
C HIS A 103 0.19 15.20 -2.06
N ALA A 104 0.03 14.24 -2.98
CA ALA A 104 1.08 13.27 -3.28
C ALA A 104 2.34 14.00 -3.80
N ARG A 105 3.49 13.73 -3.19
CA ARG A 105 4.72 14.46 -3.47
C ARG A 105 5.25 14.19 -4.88
N LEU A 106 4.98 13.01 -5.42
CA LEU A 106 5.36 12.63 -6.79
C LEU A 106 4.17 12.60 -7.76
N GLY A 107 3.03 13.19 -7.39
CA GLY A 107 1.83 13.26 -8.23
C GLY A 107 1.21 11.89 -8.55
N GLY A 108 1.52 10.87 -7.75
CA GLY A 108 1.07 9.49 -7.92
C GLY A 108 0.05 9.04 -6.87
N ALA A 109 -0.04 7.71 -6.69
CA ALA A 109 -0.78 7.12 -5.58
C ALA A 109 0.01 7.25 -4.27
N LYS A 110 -0.71 7.23 -3.14
CA LYS A 110 -0.13 7.14 -1.80
C LYS A 110 -0.54 5.81 -1.18
N VAL A 111 0.41 4.94 -0.93
CA VAL A 111 0.15 3.58 -0.44
C VAL A 111 0.61 3.47 1.00
N VAL A 112 -0.27 2.98 1.87
CA VAL A 112 0.08 2.57 3.23
C VAL A 112 0.25 1.04 3.21
N TRP A 113 1.05 0.53 4.13
CA TRP A 113 1.15 -0.90 4.39
C TRP A 113 1.25 -1.07 5.90
N ILE A 114 0.27 -1.74 6.49
CA ILE A 114 0.31 -2.15 7.89
C ILE A 114 0.82 -3.58 7.93
N SER A 115 1.97 -3.80 8.60
CA SER A 115 2.65 -5.10 8.60
C SER A 115 1.79 -6.20 9.21
N ASP A 116 1.11 -5.88 10.32
CA ASP A 116 0.17 -6.77 10.99
C ASP A 116 -0.93 -5.93 11.65
N ALA A 117 -2.16 -6.11 11.17
CA ALA A 117 -3.33 -5.41 11.68
C ALA A 117 -3.71 -5.86 13.11
N ALA A 118 -3.33 -7.07 13.52
CA ALA A 118 -3.61 -7.58 14.88
C ALA A 118 -2.77 -6.86 15.95
N LEU A 119 -1.69 -6.19 15.55
CA LEU A 119 -0.84 -5.41 16.46
C LEU A 119 -1.37 -3.99 16.68
N LEU A 120 -2.42 -3.57 15.97
CA LEU A 120 -3.05 -2.28 16.21
C LEU A 120 -3.68 -2.25 17.60
N THR A 121 -3.39 -1.19 18.34
CA THR A 121 -4.19 -0.85 19.53
C THR A 121 -5.61 -0.46 19.11
N ASP A 122 -6.60 -0.62 19.99
CA ASP A 122 -7.98 -0.19 19.72
C ASP A 122 -8.05 1.29 19.31
N ALA A 123 -7.23 2.13 19.95
CA ALA A 123 -7.11 3.54 19.63
C ALA A 123 -6.56 3.78 18.21
N ALA A 124 -5.53 3.01 17.81
CA ALA A 124 -4.96 3.07 16.47
C ALA A 124 -5.94 2.56 15.39
N ALA A 125 -6.63 1.44 15.65
CA ALA A 125 -7.64 0.89 14.74
C ALA A 125 -8.78 1.88 14.51
N ASN A 126 -9.33 2.48 15.58
CA ASN A 126 -10.38 3.48 15.48
C ASN A 126 -9.92 4.76 14.75
N ALA A 127 -8.65 5.16 14.91
CA ALA A 127 -8.09 6.30 14.19
C ALA A 127 -7.98 6.04 12.68
N LEU A 128 -7.80 4.77 12.24
CA LEU A 128 -7.79 4.40 10.83
C LEU A 128 -9.17 4.41 10.17
N LEU A 129 -10.25 4.11 10.93
CA LEU A 129 -11.60 3.93 10.36
C LEU A 129 -12.04 5.11 9.50
N LYS A 130 -11.86 6.35 10.00
CA LYS A 130 -12.22 7.57 9.25
C LYS A 130 -11.50 7.66 7.90
N THR A 131 -10.24 7.26 7.85
CA THR A 131 -9.42 7.29 6.64
C THR A 131 -9.78 6.16 5.67
N LEU A 132 -10.21 5.00 6.20
CA LEU A 132 -10.66 3.86 5.41
C LEU A 132 -12.07 4.06 4.83
N GLU A 133 -12.95 4.75 5.54
CA GLU A 133 -14.32 5.04 5.10
C GLU A 133 -14.34 6.08 3.96
N GLU A 134 -13.54 7.13 4.06
CA GLU A 134 -13.50 8.24 3.09
C GLU A 134 -12.06 8.54 2.59
N PRO A 135 -11.50 7.71 1.70
CA PRO A 135 -10.20 8.01 1.12
C PRO A 135 -10.29 9.26 0.22
N ARG A 136 -9.45 10.28 0.46
CA ARG A 136 -9.46 11.50 -0.37
C ARG A 136 -9.21 11.19 -1.84
N ARG A 137 -10.03 11.80 -2.70
CA ARG A 137 -9.93 11.72 -4.17
C ARG A 137 -8.71 12.53 -4.64
N ILE A 138 -7.81 11.89 -5.40
CA ILE A 138 -6.66 12.57 -6.02
C ILE A 138 -7.17 13.45 -7.18
N PRO A 139 -6.98 14.78 -7.17
CA PRO A 139 -7.32 15.62 -8.32
C PRO A 139 -6.37 15.33 -9.50
N GLY A 140 -6.90 15.05 -10.70
CA GLY A 140 -6.12 14.94 -11.94
C GLY A 140 -6.00 13.55 -12.59
N SER A 141 -6.62 12.49 -12.05
CA SER A 141 -6.63 11.19 -12.74
C SER A 141 -7.76 11.14 -13.79
N SER A 142 -7.45 11.39 -15.06
CA SER A 142 -8.37 11.17 -16.20
C SER A 142 -8.64 9.70 -16.51
N SER A 143 -8.06 8.77 -15.74
CA SER A 143 -8.34 7.33 -15.85
C SER A 143 -9.12 6.86 -14.62
N PRO A 144 -10.33 6.28 -14.79
CA PRO A 144 -11.16 5.78 -13.69
C PRO A 144 -10.43 4.72 -12.84
N ALA A 145 -9.36 4.11 -13.37
CA ALA A 145 -8.60 3.06 -12.72
C ALA A 145 -7.47 3.52 -11.78
N ARG A 146 -7.18 4.82 -11.66
CA ARG A 146 -5.99 5.31 -10.91
C ARG A 146 -6.29 6.08 -9.62
N SER A 147 -7.55 6.23 -9.21
CA SER A 147 -7.95 7.26 -8.26
C SER A 147 -8.06 6.90 -6.77
N ARG A 148 -7.82 5.65 -6.34
CA ARG A 148 -8.12 5.26 -4.94
C ARG A 148 -7.23 4.13 -4.45
N ARG A 149 -6.11 4.42 -3.79
CA ARG A 149 -5.21 3.34 -3.34
C ARG A 149 -4.45 3.68 -2.07
N VAL A 150 -5.16 3.75 -0.95
CA VAL A 150 -4.56 3.32 0.32
C VAL A 150 -4.46 1.79 0.23
N CYS A 151 -3.44 1.18 0.82
CA CYS A 151 -3.46 -0.25 1.11
C CYS A 151 -3.23 -0.41 2.61
#